data_AF-A0A383F173-F1
#
_entry.id   AF-A0A383F173-F1
#
_cell.length_a   1.000
_cell.length_b   1.000
_cell.length_c   1.000
_cell.angle_alpha   90.00
_cell.angle_beta   90.00
_cell.angle_gamma   90.00
#
_symmetry.space_group_name_H-M   'P 1'
#
loop_
_entity.id
_entity.type
_entity.pdbx_description
1 polymer ?
#
loop_
_entity_poly.entity_id
_entity_poly.type
_entity_poly.pdbx_seq_one_letter_code
_entity_poly.pdbx_strand_id
1 'polypeptide(L)'
;MKVDELTPEQEKFYMASQWKMMWWRLRKHRLAVWSGAILFVLYASILVSECIAPYGLQTRNADFIFAPPQNVHFFHEGEFIGPFVYSLDYRLN
;
A
#
# COMPACT_ATOMS: atom_id res chain seq x y z
N MET A 1 16.76 36.84 42.50
CA MET A 1 16.71 36.14 41.19
C MET A 1 15.27 35.68 41.02
N LYS A 2 14.47 36.34 40.16
CA LYS A 2 13.11 35.85 39.87
C LYS A 2 13.28 34.59 39.04
N VAL A 3 12.82 33.46 39.57
CA VAL A 3 12.69 32.23 38.79
C VAL A 3 11.53 32.50 37.84
N ASP A 4 11.80 32.65 36.54
CA ASP A 4 10.75 32.69 35.54
C ASP A 4 9.97 31.38 35.65
N GLU A 5 8.70 31.46 36.04
CA GLU A 5 7.80 30.31 36.10
C GLU A 5 7.61 29.81 34.66
N LEU A 6 8.17 28.63 34.35
CA LEU A 6 7.93 28.00 33.06
C LEU A 6 6.44 27.66 32.95
N THR A 7 5.85 28.04 31.83
CA THR A 7 4.49 27.60 31.52
C THR A 7 4.48 26.06 31.40
N PRO A 8 3.38 25.39 31.79
CA PRO A 8 3.29 23.91 31.79
C PRO A 8 3.51 23.28 30.39
N GLU A 9 3.36 24.05 29.31
CA GLU A 9 3.71 23.68 27.94
C GLU A 9 5.23 23.55 27.75
N GLN A 10 6.01 24.47 28.33
CA GLN A 10 7.46 24.50 28.20
C GLN A 10 8.12 23.41 29.05
N GLU A 11 7.62 23.13 30.26
CA GLU A 11 8.10 22.00 31.09
C GLU A 11 7.99 20.66 30.34
N LYS A 12 6.85 20.42 29.68
CA LYS A 12 6.64 19.19 28.89
C LYS A 12 7.60 19.06 27.71
N PHE A 13 8.04 20.18 27.14
CA PHE A 13 9.02 20.21 26.06
C PHE A 13 10.44 19.93 26.56
N TYR A 14 10.82 20.50 27.73
CA TYR A 14 12.12 20.27 28.36
C TYR A 14 12.27 18.86 28.95
N MET A 15 11.17 18.25 29.41
CA MET A 15 11.15 16.88 29.95
C MET A 15 10.92 15.82 28.86
N ALA A 16 10.79 16.21 27.58
CA ALA A 16 10.53 15.26 26.50
C ALA A 16 11.76 14.40 26.18
N SER A 17 11.55 13.09 26.07
CA SER A 17 12.57 12.17 25.53
C SER A 17 13.00 12.60 24.12
N GLN A 18 14.29 12.42 23.80
CA GLN A 18 14.89 12.79 22.50
C GLN A 18 14.10 12.23 21.31
N TRP A 19 13.54 11.02 21.45
CA TRP A 19 12.68 10.40 20.45
C TRP A 19 11.40 11.17 20.17
N LYS A 20 10.78 11.72 21.23
CA LYS A 20 9.55 12.52 21.13
C LYS A 20 9.82 13.83 20.38
N MET A 21 10.95 14.46 20.66
CA MET A 21 11.42 15.66 19.96
C MET A 21 11.68 15.40 18.47
N MET A 22 12.32 14.27 18.14
CA MET A 22 12.52 13.86 16.74
C MET A 22 11.20 13.61 16.02
N TRP A 23 10.26 12.90 16.65
CA TRP A 23 8.94 12.64 16.07
C TRP A 23 8.15 13.91 15.79
N TRP A 24 8.19 14.89 16.70
CA TRP A 24 7.55 16.19 16.49
C TRP A 24 8.15 16.96 15.31
N ARG A 25 9.48 16.93 15.14
CA ARG A 25 10.14 17.53 13.98
C ARG A 25 9.74 16.81 12.68
N LEU A 26 9.71 15.48 12.67
CA LEU A 26 9.32 14.70 11.50
C LEU A 26 7.87 14.99 11.09
N ARG A 27 6.95 15.05 12.05
CA ARG A 27 5.52 15.36 11.80
C ARG A 27 5.28 16.75 11.20
N LYS A 28 6.20 17.69 11.40
CA LYS A 28 6.12 19.03 10.80
C LYS A 28 6.38 19.01 9.29
N HIS A 29 7.12 18.02 8.77
CA HIS A 29 7.43 17.87 7.35
C HIS A 29 6.43 16.92 6.67
N ARG A 30 5.42 17.49 6.00
CA ARG A 30 4.37 16.73 5.30
C ARG A 30 4.93 15.67 4.36
N LEU A 31 5.97 15.99 3.58
CA LEU A 31 6.62 15.05 2.66
C LEU A 31 7.24 13.86 3.39
N ALA A 32 7.96 14.11 4.49
CA ALA A 32 8.62 13.06 5.25
C ALA A 32 7.60 12.08 5.88
N VAL A 33 6.47 12.62 6.36
CA VAL A 33 5.37 11.80 6.88
C VAL A 33 4.75 10.93 5.79
N TRP A 34 4.48 11.50 4.61
CA TRP A 34 3.93 10.75 3.48
C TRP A 34 4.88 9.67 2.99
N SER A 35 6.16 9.96 2.83
CA SER A 35 7.16 8.96 2.45
C SER A 35 7.27 7.84 3.47
N GLY A 36 7.23 8.16 4.77
CA GLY A 36 7.22 7.16 5.84
C GLY A 36 5.95 6.29 5.82
N ALA A 37 4.79 6.89 5.55
CA ALA A 37 3.53 6.16 5.41
C ALA A 37 3.55 5.21 4.19
N ILE A 38 4.03 5.68 3.03
CA ILE A 38 4.17 4.85 1.82
C ILE A 38 5.11 3.67 2.09
N LEU A 39 6.28 3.93 2.70
CA LEU A 39 7.23 2.88 3.05
C LEU A 39 6.62 1.85 4.00
N PHE A 40 5.88 2.32 5.02
CA PHE A 40 5.18 1.44 5.95
C PHE A 40 4.16 0.57 5.23
N VAL A 41 3.37 1.12 4.31
CA VAL A 41 2.40 0.36 3.51
C VAL A 41 3.10 -0.70 2.65
N LEU A 42 4.23 -0.37 2.01
CA LEU A 42 5.00 -1.34 1.23
C LEU A 42 5.50 -2.50 2.09
N TYR A 43 6.04 -2.24 3.28
CA TYR A 43 6.44 -3.31 4.20
C TYR A 43 5.25 -4.10 4.75
N ALA A 44 4.14 -3.43 5.08
CA ALA A 44 2.93 -4.09 5.55
C ALA A 44 2.33 -5.00 4.46
N SER A 45 2.48 -4.64 3.19
CA SER A 45 1.98 -5.43 2.06
C SER A 45 2.60 -6.83 1.98
N ILE A 46 3.80 -7.04 2.53
CA ILE A 46 4.47 -8.34 2.60
C ILE A 46 3.59 -9.38 3.32
N LEU A 47 2.88 -8.96 4.38
CA LEU A 47 2.02 -9.84 5.20
C LEU A 47 0.79 -10.37 4.42
N VAL A 48 0.40 -9.67 3.35
CA VAL A 48 -0.75 -10.03 2.49
C VAL A 48 -0.30 -10.24 1.04
N SER A 49 0.98 -10.59 0.84
CA SER A 49 1.58 -10.68 -0.49
C SER A 49 0.92 -11.75 -1.36
N GLU A 50 0.45 -12.85 -0.79
CA GLU A 50 -0.28 -13.91 -1.52
C GLU A 50 -1.60 -13.42 -2.13
N CYS A 51 -2.24 -12.42 -1.54
CA CYS A 51 -3.46 -11.81 -2.08
C CYS A 51 -3.13 -10.80 -3.19
N ILE A 52 -2.06 -10.03 -3.02
CA ILE A 52 -1.64 -8.98 -3.97
C ILE A 52 -0.98 -9.59 -5.21
N ALA A 53 -0.15 -10.61 -5.03
CA ALA A 53 0.61 -11.28 -6.09
C ALA A 53 0.42 -12.80 -5.95
N PRO A 54 -0.72 -13.34 -6.43
CA PRO A 54 -1.07 -14.77 -6.30
C PRO A 54 -0.23 -15.70 -7.18
N TYR A 55 0.86 -15.20 -7.77
CA TYR A 55 1.79 -15.95 -8.61
C TYR A 55 3.23 -15.60 -8.21
N GLY A 56 4.08 -16.61 -8.10
CA GLY A 56 5.51 -16.41 -7.83
C GLY A 56 6.26 -15.86 -9.05
N LEU A 57 7.47 -15.33 -8.82
CA LEU A 57 8.33 -14.72 -9.85
C LEU A 57 8.61 -15.65 -11.05
N GLN A 58 8.75 -16.95 -10.79
CA GLN A 58 9.07 -17.96 -11.81
C GLN A 58 7.82 -18.62 -12.42
N THR A 59 6.62 -18.18 -12.03
CA THR A 59 5.37 -18.77 -12.52
C THR A 59 5.15 -18.31 -13.96
N ARG A 60 5.01 -19.25 -14.88
CA ARG A 60 4.75 -18.96 -16.29
C ARG A 60 3.59 -19.81 -16.78
N ASN A 61 2.60 -19.16 -17.37
CA ASN A 61 1.42 -19.81 -17.94
C ASN A 61 1.72 -20.23 -19.38
N ALA A 62 2.21 -21.46 -19.57
CA ALA A 62 2.62 -21.97 -20.88
C ALA A 62 1.45 -22.11 -21.87
N ASP A 63 0.27 -22.47 -21.38
CA ASP A 63 -0.93 -22.69 -22.20
C ASP A 63 -1.47 -21.40 -22.84
N PHE A 64 -1.12 -20.24 -22.27
CA PHE A 64 -1.63 -18.92 -22.67
C PHE A 64 -0.53 -18.00 -23.19
N ILE A 65 0.63 -18.52 -23.61
CA ILE A 65 1.77 -17.70 -24.10
C ILE A 65 1.37 -16.76 -25.25
N PHE A 66 0.48 -17.22 -26.13
CA PHE A 66 0.00 -16.46 -27.29
C PHE A 66 -1.45 -15.97 -27.14
N ALA A 67 -2.01 -16.03 -25.94
CA ALA A 67 -3.36 -15.55 -25.71
C ALA A 67 -3.42 -14.02 -25.83
N PRO A 68 -4.37 -13.45 -26.59
CA PRO A 68 -4.56 -12.00 -26.64
C PRO A 68 -5.03 -11.47 -25.28
N PRO A 69 -4.73 -10.21 -24.92
CA PRO A 69 -5.27 -9.59 -23.71
C PRO A 69 -6.82 -9.65 -23.71
N GLN A 70 -7.40 -10.22 -22.66
CA GLN A 70 -8.85 -10.33 -22.53
C GLN A 70 -9.39 -9.24 -21.61
N ASN A 71 -10.48 -8.59 -22.03
CA ASN A 71 -11.16 -7.60 -21.19
C ASN A 71 -11.99 -8.28 -20.11
N VAL A 72 -12.06 -7.65 -18.94
CA VAL A 72 -12.95 -8.09 -17.85
C VAL A 72 -14.34 -7.54 -18.11
N HIS A 73 -15.33 -8.43 -18.11
CA HIS A 73 -16.74 -8.10 -18.23
C HIS A 73 -17.42 -8.27 -16.87
N PHE A 74 -18.48 -7.50 -16.62
CA PHE A 74 -19.26 -7.58 -15.37
C PHE A 74 -20.72 -8.01 -15.59
N PHE A 75 -21.19 -7.87 -16.83
CA PHE A 75 -22.56 -8.17 -17.23
C PHE A 75 -22.54 -9.18 -18.37
N HIS A 76 -23.43 -10.17 -18.27
CA HIS A 76 -23.69 -11.14 -19.34
C HIS A 76 -25.20 -11.16 -19.59
N GLU A 77 -25.61 -10.96 -20.84
CA GLU A 77 -27.03 -10.96 -21.24
C GLU A 77 -27.96 -10.03 -20.41
N GLY A 78 -27.41 -8.95 -19.86
CA GLY A 78 -28.15 -7.98 -19.05
C GLY A 78 -28.17 -8.28 -17.55
N GLU A 79 -27.68 -9.43 -17.12
CA GLU A 79 -27.52 -9.77 -15.70
C GLU A 79 -26.10 -9.51 -15.20
N PHE A 80 -26.01 -9.02 -13.96
CA PHE A 80 -24.73 -8.83 -13.28
C PHE A 80 -24.26 -10.14 -12.67
N ILE A 81 -23.15 -10.67 -13.16
CA ILE A 81 -22.56 -11.94 -12.68
C ILE A 81 -21.19 -11.76 -12.02
N GLY A 82 -20.73 -10.52 -11.88
CA GLY A 82 -19.40 -10.20 -11.35
C GLY A 82 -18.30 -10.23 -12.42
N PRO A 83 -17.03 -10.01 -12.04
CA PRO A 83 -15.92 -9.96 -12.99
C PRO A 83 -15.68 -11.33 -13.63
N PHE A 84 -15.83 -11.41 -14.95
CA PHE A 84 -15.59 -12.62 -15.73
C PHE A 84 -14.92 -12.31 -17.08
N VAL A 85 -14.45 -13.37 -17.73
CA VAL A 85 -13.86 -13.32 -19.08
C VAL A 85 -14.46 -14.44 -19.92
N TYR A 86 -14.63 -14.20 -21.22
CA TYR A 86 -15.13 -15.22 -22.16
C TYR A 86 -14.08 -16.28 -22.47
N SER A 87 -14.54 -17.52 -22.74
CA SER A 87 -13.68 -18.65 -23.09
C SER A 87 -12.83 -18.36 -24.32
N LEU A 88 -11.54 -18.71 -24.24
CA LEU A 88 -10.61 -18.61 -25.36
C LEU A 88 -10.73 -19.86 -26.24
N ASP A 89 -11.19 -19.71 -27.49
CA ASP A 89 -11.14 -20.78 -28.50
C ASP A 89 -9.84 -20.64 -29.32
N TYR A 90 -8.93 -21.58 -29.14
CA TYR A 90 -7.65 -21.64 -29.84
C TYR A 90 -7.47 -23.02 -30.47
N ARG A 91 -7.44 -23.08 -31.81
CA ARG A 91 -7.17 -24.31 -32.57
C ARG A 91 -5.83 -24.18 -33.28
N LEU A 92 -4.90 -25.09 -32.97
CA LEU A 92 -3.68 -25.29 -33.74
C LEU A 92 -4.01 -26.09 -35.01
N ASN A 93 -3.57 -25.59 -36.16
CA ASN A 93 -3.65 -26.30 -37.46
C ASN A 93 -2.57 -27.38 -37.57
#